data_AF-A0A953R4P3-F1
#
_entry.id   AF-A0A953R4P3-F1
#
_cell.length_a   1.000
_cell.length_b   1.000
_cell.length_c   1.000
_cell.angle_alpha   90.00
_cell.angle_beta   90.00
_cell.angle_gamma   90.00
#
_symmetry.space_group_name_H-M   'P 1'
#
loop_
_entity.id
_entity.type
_entity.pdbx_description
1 polymer ?
#
loop_
_entity_poly.entity_id
_entity_poly.type
_entity_poly.pdbx_seq_one_letter_code
_entity_poly.pdbx_strand_id
1 'polypeptide(L)'
;MRMLLCLPLLLVSGPANAWDTTPHQRITKAAIDTLPKRFLTQFGAEIAPLIEIYCLLPDRYVEMQRFGFVRRSPGPRSASEIEVYCIRPDGQAMHGATGVRDTDIGSLVYLFERMVSTFSQNRPGEAARYAGVLSHFIADSLSPPHAVSPEHLLGMAPPSAETGDINIHSAIERSIPEFTLGGREPRRAGAHIVTAAQAILERCYSGAARNRRDLPSMVKAACARDEQTLDVYRLRAGMEAAEIFADALYTVLRIEEGVRQAGPGRPARTRRSAPQNAASQSRHWAVPPVELPIVLPDNIH
;
A
#
# COMPACT_ATOMS: atom_id res chain seq x y z
N MET A 1 30.55 -48.56 38.69
CA MET A 1 29.18 -48.10 38.39
C MET A 1 29.29 -46.75 37.70
N ARG A 2 29.20 -46.69 36.36
CA ARG A 2 29.24 -45.44 35.57
C ARG A 2 27.91 -45.32 34.85
N MET A 3 27.04 -44.42 35.31
CA MET A 3 25.79 -44.07 34.61
C MET A 3 26.14 -43.21 33.40
N LEU A 4 25.92 -43.73 32.19
CA LEU A 4 25.77 -42.91 30.99
C LEU A 4 24.40 -42.23 31.07
N LEU A 5 24.41 -40.90 31.16
CA LEU A 5 23.22 -40.08 31.03
C LEU A 5 23.04 -39.75 29.54
N CYS A 6 22.15 -40.47 28.85
CA CYS A 6 21.72 -40.12 27.51
C CYS A 6 20.75 -38.93 27.60
N LEU A 7 21.21 -37.74 27.21
CA LEU A 7 20.39 -36.53 27.09
C LEU A 7 19.64 -36.59 25.74
N PRO A 8 18.29 -36.63 25.71
CA PRO A 8 17.56 -36.55 24.45
C PRO A 8 17.64 -35.11 23.92
N LEU A 9 18.21 -34.93 22.73
CA LEU A 9 18.06 -33.70 21.95
C LEU A 9 16.57 -33.52 21.66
N LEU A 10 15.93 -32.60 22.38
CA LEU A 10 14.66 -32.02 21.99
C LEU A 10 14.93 -31.20 20.72
N LEU A 11 14.64 -31.80 19.56
CA LEU A 11 14.40 -31.08 18.32
C LEU A 11 13.17 -30.20 18.56
N VAL A 12 13.42 -28.97 19.02
CA VAL A 12 12.42 -27.91 18.98
C VAL A 12 12.19 -27.66 17.50
N SER A 13 11.11 -28.22 16.97
CA SER A 13 10.49 -27.75 15.74
C SER A 13 10.24 -26.26 15.94
N GLY A 14 11.09 -25.43 15.31
CA GLY A 14 10.90 -24.00 15.29
C GLY A 14 9.48 -23.70 14.81
N PRO A 15 8.82 -22.66 15.33
CA PRO A 15 7.52 -22.27 14.85
C PRO A 15 7.61 -22.11 13.33
N ALA A 16 6.72 -22.77 12.61
CA ALA A 16 6.41 -22.44 11.23
C ALA A 16 5.98 -20.99 11.23
N ASN A 17 6.93 -20.08 11.04
CA ASN A 17 6.69 -18.65 11.04
C ASN A 17 5.75 -18.37 9.88
N ALA A 18 4.53 -17.96 10.23
CA ALA A 18 3.67 -17.21 9.34
C ALA A 18 4.50 -16.08 8.68
N TRP A 19 4.12 -15.75 7.45
CA TRP A 19 4.87 -14.99 6.45
C TRP A 19 5.75 -13.87 7.00
N ASP A 20 6.91 -13.69 6.36
CA ASP A 20 7.88 -12.66 6.70
C ASP A 20 7.28 -11.27 6.36
N THR A 21 6.52 -10.67 7.28
CA THR A 21 5.81 -9.37 7.14
C THR A 21 6.75 -8.16 7.07
N THR A 22 8.05 -8.43 7.11
CA THR A 22 9.14 -7.49 7.31
C THR A 22 9.25 -6.43 6.20
N PRO A 23 9.01 -6.73 4.90
CA PRO A 23 9.11 -5.73 3.83
C PRO A 23 8.14 -4.55 3.98
N HIS A 24 6.84 -4.80 4.19
CA HIS A 24 5.85 -3.73 4.36
C HIS A 24 6.18 -2.83 5.55
N GLN A 25 6.58 -3.43 6.66
CA GLN A 25 6.93 -2.71 7.88
C GLN A 25 8.17 -1.83 7.67
N ARG A 26 9.22 -2.36 7.02
CA ARG A 26 10.45 -1.61 6.69
C ARG A 26 10.18 -0.45 5.74
N ILE A 27 9.42 -0.69 4.66
CA ILE A 27 9.01 0.34 3.70
C ILE A 27 8.22 1.45 4.39
N THR A 28 7.21 1.06 5.18
CA THR A 28 6.37 1.99 5.93
C THR A 28 7.20 2.83 6.91
N LYS A 29 8.08 2.18 7.68
CA LYS A 29 8.96 2.86 8.63
C LYS A 29 9.88 3.86 7.92
N ALA A 30 10.57 3.44 6.87
CA ALA A 30 11.50 4.29 6.14
C ALA A 30 10.82 5.53 5.55
N ALA A 31 9.57 5.39 5.09
CA ALA A 31 8.76 6.52 4.65
C ALA A 31 8.38 7.47 5.79
N ILE A 32 7.87 6.93 6.91
CA ILE A 32 7.44 7.70 8.08
C ILE A 32 8.59 8.51 8.68
N ASP A 33 9.79 7.93 8.74
CA ASP A 33 10.98 8.59 9.29
C ASP A 33 11.38 9.86 8.51
N THR A 34 10.93 10.03 7.26
CA THR A 34 11.17 11.25 6.45
C THR A 34 10.14 12.36 6.66
N LEU A 35 9.01 12.07 7.31
CA LEU A 35 7.94 13.05 7.44
C LEU A 35 8.33 14.16 8.44
N PRO A 36 7.99 15.43 8.15
CA PRO A 36 8.13 16.50 9.12
C PRO A 36 7.45 16.19 10.45
N LYS A 37 8.12 16.50 11.57
CA LYS A 37 7.63 16.21 12.94
C LYS A 37 6.18 16.63 13.19
N ARG A 38 5.77 17.80 12.67
CA ARG A 38 4.39 18.30 12.81
C ARG A 38 3.32 17.34 12.28
N PHE A 39 3.64 16.54 11.26
CA PHE A 39 2.72 15.56 10.70
C PHE A 39 2.74 14.26 11.49
N LEU A 40 3.90 13.85 12.00
CA LEU A 40 4.00 12.72 12.93
C LEU A 40 3.15 12.97 14.19
N THR A 41 3.13 14.22 14.70
CA THR A 41 2.28 14.61 15.83
C THR A 41 0.78 14.43 15.56
N GLN A 42 0.33 14.50 14.30
CA GLN A 42 -1.08 14.28 13.96
C GLN A 42 -1.49 12.81 14.12
N PHE A 43 -0.58 11.88 13.85
CA PHE A 43 -0.81 10.45 14.09
C PHE A 43 -0.63 10.08 15.57
N GLY A 44 0.29 10.74 16.27
CA GLY A 44 0.52 10.50 17.69
C GLY A 44 0.86 9.03 17.98
N ALA A 45 0.08 8.39 18.85
CA ALA A 45 0.27 6.99 19.23
C ALA A 45 0.05 6.00 18.07
N GLU A 46 -0.58 6.42 16.97
CA GLU A 46 -0.90 5.55 15.84
C GLU A 46 0.29 5.29 14.91
N ILE A 47 1.43 5.98 15.09
CA ILE A 47 2.64 5.75 14.28
C ILE A 47 3.14 4.31 14.42
N ALA A 48 3.23 3.77 15.64
CA ALA A 48 3.72 2.42 15.85
C ALA A 48 2.76 1.37 15.25
N PRO A 49 1.44 1.39 15.53
CA PRO A 49 0.48 0.53 14.84
C PRO A 49 0.47 0.67 13.33
N LEU A 50 0.67 1.88 12.78
CA LEU A 50 0.76 2.09 11.35
C LEU A 50 1.93 1.33 10.73
N ILE A 51 3.10 1.39 11.36
CA ILE A 51 4.31 0.69 10.91
C ILE A 51 4.16 -0.82 11.09
N GLU A 52 3.65 -1.28 12.22
CA GLU A 52 3.73 -2.69 12.61
C GLU A 52 2.51 -3.53 12.17
N ILE A 53 1.34 -2.91 12.04
CA ILE A 53 0.05 -3.61 11.91
C ILE A 53 -0.73 -3.10 10.71
N TYR A 54 -0.94 -1.79 10.58
CA TYR A 54 -1.89 -1.27 9.60
C TYR A 54 -1.41 -1.43 8.15
N CYS A 55 -0.09 -1.41 7.93
CA CYS A 55 0.51 -1.71 6.63
C CYS A 55 0.34 -3.18 6.18
N LEU A 56 -0.20 -4.05 7.04
CA LEU A 56 -0.47 -5.46 6.75
C LEU A 56 -1.97 -5.76 6.65
N LEU A 57 -2.83 -4.73 6.70
CA LEU A 57 -4.28 -4.95 6.71
C LEU A 57 -4.78 -5.68 5.48
N PRO A 58 -4.35 -5.35 4.23
CA PRO A 58 -4.87 -6.05 3.08
C PRO A 58 -4.50 -7.54 3.06
N ASP A 59 -3.27 -7.92 3.41
CA ASP A 59 -2.88 -9.33 3.61
C ASP A 59 -3.71 -10.03 4.67
N ARG A 60 -3.82 -9.41 5.85
CA ARG A 60 -4.60 -9.97 6.97
C ARG A 60 -6.06 -10.16 6.56
N TYR A 61 -6.62 -9.22 5.81
CA TYR A 61 -7.98 -9.30 5.32
C TYR A 61 -8.15 -10.51 4.38
N VAL A 62 -7.30 -10.63 3.35
CA VAL A 62 -7.36 -11.74 2.39
C VAL A 62 -7.23 -13.09 3.11
N GLU A 63 -6.27 -13.20 4.02
CA GLU A 63 -6.02 -14.43 4.77
C GLU A 63 -7.20 -14.79 5.69
N MET A 64 -7.69 -13.84 6.51
CA MET A 64 -8.83 -14.08 7.39
C MET A 64 -10.10 -14.38 6.61
N GLN A 65 -10.34 -13.71 5.49
CA GLN A 65 -11.49 -13.94 4.63
C GLN A 65 -11.43 -15.33 4.00
N ARG A 66 -10.25 -15.75 3.52
CA ARG A 66 -10.04 -17.06 2.90
C ARG A 66 -10.18 -18.22 3.86
N PHE A 67 -9.67 -18.08 5.10
CA PHE A 67 -9.57 -19.18 6.04
C PHE A 67 -10.54 -19.10 7.22
N GLY A 68 -11.31 -18.02 7.36
CA GLY A 68 -12.40 -17.89 8.32
C GLY A 68 -11.98 -17.86 9.80
N PHE A 69 -10.76 -17.40 10.11
CA PHE A 69 -10.27 -17.35 11.50
C PHE A 69 -10.22 -15.92 12.06
N VAL A 70 -10.13 -15.84 13.39
CA VAL A 70 -9.97 -14.60 14.16
C VAL A 70 -8.55 -14.53 14.71
N ARG A 71 -7.85 -13.40 14.50
CA ARG A 71 -6.51 -13.19 15.06
C ARG A 71 -6.56 -12.83 16.53
N ARG A 72 -5.61 -13.38 17.30
CA ARG A 72 -5.40 -13.04 18.73
C ARG A 72 -4.31 -11.99 18.96
N SER A 73 -3.59 -11.60 17.91
CA SER A 73 -2.57 -10.55 17.94
C SER A 73 -3.18 -9.15 18.07
N PRO A 74 -2.41 -8.12 18.44
CA PRO A 74 -2.86 -6.73 18.39
C PRO A 74 -3.37 -6.31 17.00
N GLY A 75 -4.28 -5.33 17.02
CA GLY A 75 -4.97 -4.80 15.84
C GLY A 75 -6.35 -5.42 15.60
N PRO A 76 -6.93 -5.21 14.41
CA PRO A 76 -8.21 -5.80 14.03
C PRO A 76 -8.17 -7.33 14.11
N ARG A 77 -9.25 -7.93 14.63
CA ARG A 77 -9.32 -9.35 14.95
C ARG A 77 -10.05 -10.18 13.90
N SER A 78 -10.95 -9.58 13.14
CA SER A 78 -11.74 -10.25 12.10
C SER A 78 -11.59 -9.57 10.74
N ALA A 79 -11.91 -10.30 9.66
CA ALA A 79 -11.96 -9.73 8.32
C ALA A 79 -12.94 -8.55 8.24
N SER A 80 -14.10 -8.64 8.91
CA SER A 80 -15.12 -7.58 8.92
C SER A 80 -14.64 -6.27 9.58
N GLU A 81 -13.75 -6.33 10.57
CA GLU A 81 -13.15 -5.12 11.16
C GLU A 81 -12.16 -4.44 10.20
N ILE A 82 -11.60 -5.19 9.24
CA ILE A 82 -10.61 -4.70 8.28
C ILE A 82 -11.25 -4.26 6.96
N GLU A 83 -12.35 -4.92 6.57
CA GLU A 83 -13.01 -4.78 5.28
C GLU A 83 -13.25 -3.32 4.87
N VAL A 84 -13.71 -2.48 5.80
CA VAL A 84 -13.99 -1.04 5.57
C VAL A 84 -12.77 -0.22 5.12
N TYR A 85 -11.56 -0.73 5.36
CA TYR A 85 -10.30 -0.12 4.96
C TYR A 85 -9.76 -0.71 3.66
N CYS A 86 -10.05 -1.98 3.37
CA CYS A 86 -9.47 -2.73 2.25
C CYS A 86 -10.39 -2.86 1.04
N ILE A 87 -11.70 -2.67 1.20
CA ILE A 87 -12.70 -2.78 0.14
C ILE A 87 -13.35 -1.41 -0.08
N ARG A 88 -13.42 -0.98 -1.33
CA ARG A 88 -14.16 0.22 -1.75
C ARG A 88 -15.68 -0.03 -1.71
N PRO A 89 -16.51 1.02 -1.66
CA PRO A 89 -17.97 0.88 -1.67
C PRO A 89 -18.55 0.13 -2.88
N ASP A 90 -17.82 0.08 -4.00
CA ASP A 90 -18.19 -0.68 -5.21
C ASP A 90 -17.68 -2.13 -5.21
N GLY A 91 -17.18 -2.62 -4.07
CA GLY A 91 -16.70 -3.99 -3.89
C GLY A 91 -15.26 -4.23 -4.38
N GLN A 92 -14.58 -3.21 -4.92
CA GLN A 92 -13.21 -3.36 -5.40
C GLN A 92 -12.21 -3.43 -4.24
N ALA A 93 -11.36 -4.46 -4.25
CA ALA A 93 -10.31 -4.63 -3.25
C ALA A 93 -9.11 -3.71 -3.53
N MET A 94 -8.53 -3.15 -2.47
CA MET A 94 -7.37 -2.27 -2.50
C MET A 94 -6.16 -2.98 -1.90
N HIS A 95 -5.57 -3.88 -2.68
CA HIS A 95 -4.40 -4.67 -2.26
C HIS A 95 -3.12 -4.15 -2.93
N GLY A 96 -3.14 -3.96 -4.25
CA GLY A 96 -2.07 -3.35 -5.03
C GLY A 96 -2.59 -2.92 -6.40
N ALA A 97 -1.72 -2.34 -7.23
CA ALA A 97 -2.07 -1.98 -8.59
C ALA A 97 -2.42 -3.21 -9.43
N THR A 98 -3.58 -3.19 -10.06
CA THR A 98 -4.11 -4.26 -10.92
C THR A 98 -3.63 -4.15 -12.36
N GLY A 99 -3.12 -2.98 -12.76
CA GLY A 99 -2.84 -2.64 -14.15
C GLY A 99 -4.07 -2.12 -14.91
N VAL A 100 -5.24 -2.12 -14.28
CA VAL A 100 -6.45 -1.46 -14.79
C VAL A 100 -6.49 -0.04 -14.25
N ARG A 101 -6.10 0.91 -15.09
CA ARG A 101 -5.84 2.31 -14.71
C ARG A 101 -6.99 2.96 -13.94
N ASP A 102 -8.23 2.79 -14.39
CA ASP A 102 -9.38 3.43 -13.73
C ASP A 102 -9.66 2.84 -12.35
N THR A 103 -9.52 1.52 -12.20
CA THR A 103 -9.61 0.83 -10.90
C THR A 103 -8.53 1.32 -9.95
N ASP A 104 -7.28 1.38 -10.41
CA ASP A 104 -6.13 1.75 -9.59
C ASP A 104 -6.16 3.23 -9.17
N ILE A 105 -6.52 4.14 -10.09
CA ILE A 105 -6.74 5.56 -9.77
C ILE A 105 -7.86 5.70 -8.74
N GLY A 106 -8.99 5.00 -8.95
CA GLY A 106 -10.12 5.08 -8.03
C GLY A 106 -9.76 4.60 -6.62
N SER A 107 -8.90 3.59 -6.48
CA SER A 107 -8.41 3.11 -5.19
C SER A 107 -7.54 4.15 -4.48
N LEU A 108 -6.60 4.78 -5.18
CA LEU A 108 -5.78 5.86 -4.61
C LEU A 108 -6.62 7.10 -4.25
N VAL A 109 -7.56 7.51 -5.11
CA VAL A 109 -8.48 8.62 -4.83
C VAL A 109 -9.29 8.33 -3.57
N TYR A 110 -9.89 7.15 -3.47
CA TYR A 110 -10.66 6.74 -2.30
C TYR A 110 -9.81 6.80 -1.03
N LEU A 111 -8.61 6.19 -1.02
CA LEU A 111 -7.72 6.23 0.14
C LEU A 111 -7.36 7.67 0.54
N PHE A 112 -7.08 8.54 -0.44
CA PHE A 112 -6.75 9.95 -0.20
C PHE A 112 -7.93 10.71 0.41
N GLU A 113 -9.13 10.57 -0.14
CA GLU A 113 -10.34 11.20 0.39
C GLU A 113 -10.64 10.76 1.81
N ARG A 114 -10.54 9.45 2.09
CA ARG A 114 -10.81 8.89 3.42
C ARG A 114 -9.80 9.40 4.45
N MET A 115 -8.52 9.49 4.11
CA MET A 115 -7.51 10.09 5.00
C MET A 115 -7.78 11.58 5.26
N VAL A 116 -8.00 12.39 4.21
CA VAL A 116 -8.29 13.83 4.37
C VAL A 116 -9.54 14.05 5.25
N SER A 117 -10.59 13.27 5.00
CA SER A 117 -11.85 13.37 5.74
C SER A 117 -11.69 12.95 7.22
N THR A 118 -11.02 11.83 7.48
CA THR A 118 -10.82 11.33 8.85
C THR A 118 -9.92 12.26 9.68
N PHE A 119 -8.88 12.85 9.09
CA PHE A 119 -8.10 13.90 9.74
C PHE A 119 -8.93 15.15 10.05
N SER A 120 -9.76 15.59 9.09
CA SER A 120 -10.65 16.75 9.29
C SER A 120 -11.67 16.51 10.41
N GLN A 121 -11.99 15.26 10.71
CA GLN A 121 -12.88 14.83 11.80
C GLN A 121 -12.15 14.51 13.11
N ASN A 122 -10.84 14.79 13.20
CA ASN A 122 -10.01 14.47 14.36
C ASN A 122 -10.03 12.98 14.75
N ARG A 123 -10.00 12.08 13.73
CA ARG A 123 -9.97 10.62 13.88
C ARG A 123 -8.63 10.04 13.37
N PRO A 124 -7.51 10.33 14.05
CA PRO A 124 -6.18 9.95 13.58
C PRO A 124 -5.97 8.43 13.48
N GLY A 125 -6.64 7.63 14.32
CA GLY A 125 -6.57 6.17 14.23
C GLY A 125 -7.18 5.61 12.95
N GLU A 126 -8.21 6.24 12.38
CA GLU A 126 -8.78 5.79 11.11
C GLU A 126 -7.95 6.26 9.92
N ALA A 127 -7.45 7.49 9.98
CA ALA A 127 -6.48 7.99 9.01
C ALA A 127 -5.25 7.07 8.95
N ALA A 128 -4.76 6.59 10.10
CA ALA A 128 -3.64 5.66 10.18
C ALA A 128 -3.93 4.30 9.54
N ARG A 129 -5.15 3.76 9.68
CA ARG A 129 -5.54 2.50 9.03
C ARG A 129 -5.60 2.65 7.51
N TYR A 130 -6.19 3.73 7.00
CA TYR A 130 -6.17 4.03 5.56
C TYR A 130 -4.76 4.31 5.03
N ALA A 131 -3.91 4.98 5.81
CA ALA A 131 -2.50 5.18 5.46
C ALA A 131 -1.71 3.87 5.44
N GLY A 132 -2.03 2.92 6.32
CA GLY A 132 -1.49 1.57 6.29
C GLY A 132 -1.87 0.83 5.00
N VAL A 133 -3.16 0.85 4.62
CA VAL A 133 -3.63 0.26 3.35
C VAL A 133 -2.96 0.93 2.14
N LEU A 134 -2.77 2.26 2.17
CA LEU A 134 -2.03 2.96 1.12
C LEU A 134 -0.57 2.51 1.03
N SER A 135 0.11 2.34 2.18
CA SER A 135 1.49 1.84 2.21
C SER A 135 1.60 0.47 1.58
N HIS A 136 0.68 -0.44 1.94
CA HIS A 136 0.59 -1.78 1.38
C HIS A 136 0.34 -1.74 -0.13
N PHE A 137 -0.67 -0.98 -0.57
CA PHE A 137 -0.97 -0.80 -1.99
C PHE A 137 0.25 -0.37 -2.79
N ILE A 138 1.02 0.61 -2.29
CA ILE A 138 2.23 1.08 -2.97
C ILE A 138 3.33 0.02 -2.96
N ALA A 139 3.56 -0.63 -1.82
CA ALA A 139 4.57 -1.68 -1.68
C ALA A 139 4.33 -2.84 -2.66
N ASP A 140 3.11 -3.36 -2.74
CA ASP A 140 2.75 -4.46 -3.65
C ASP A 140 2.75 -4.02 -5.11
N SER A 141 2.33 -2.79 -5.40
CA SER A 141 2.45 -2.24 -6.75
C SER A 141 3.89 -2.20 -7.25
N LEU A 142 4.87 -2.21 -6.34
CA LEU A 142 6.30 -2.17 -6.64
C LEU A 142 6.98 -3.49 -6.33
N SER A 143 6.29 -4.49 -5.79
CA SER A 143 6.90 -5.77 -5.54
C SER A 143 7.18 -6.48 -6.87
N PRO A 144 8.42 -6.95 -7.12
CA PRO A 144 8.76 -7.57 -8.39
C PRO A 144 7.87 -8.74 -8.85
N PRO A 145 7.48 -9.72 -8.01
CA PRO A 145 6.62 -10.81 -8.46
C PRO A 145 5.19 -10.37 -8.79
N HIS A 146 4.73 -9.23 -8.24
CA HIS A 146 3.44 -8.62 -8.58
C HIS A 146 3.46 -7.83 -9.91
N ALA A 147 4.63 -7.68 -10.54
CA ALA A 147 4.74 -6.97 -11.82
C ALA A 147 4.25 -7.79 -13.03
N VAL A 148 3.97 -9.08 -12.86
CA VAL A 148 3.43 -10.02 -13.87
C VAL A 148 2.36 -10.92 -13.25
N SER A 149 1.63 -11.69 -14.06
CA SER A 149 0.68 -12.66 -13.53
C SER A 149 1.41 -13.83 -12.84
N PRO A 150 0.76 -14.51 -11.87
CA PRO A 150 1.35 -15.67 -11.20
C PRO A 150 1.81 -16.77 -12.17
N GLU A 151 1.04 -17.04 -13.23
CA GLU A 151 1.35 -18.05 -14.24
C GLU A 151 2.59 -17.65 -15.04
N HIS A 152 2.73 -16.37 -15.37
CA HIS A 152 3.91 -15.87 -16.07
C HIS A 152 5.14 -15.94 -15.17
N LEU A 153 5.03 -15.56 -13.89
CA LEU A 153 6.14 -15.69 -12.94
C LEU A 153 6.59 -17.15 -12.80
N LEU A 154 5.64 -18.08 -12.70
CA LEU A 154 5.91 -19.51 -12.62
C LEU A 154 6.63 -20.01 -13.88
N GLY A 155 6.17 -19.59 -15.07
CA GLY A 155 6.77 -19.95 -16.35
C GLY A 155 8.17 -19.37 -16.60
N MET A 156 8.66 -18.45 -15.76
CA MET A 156 10.05 -17.94 -15.83
C MET A 156 11.06 -18.88 -15.16
N ALA A 157 10.63 -19.79 -14.30
CA ALA A 157 11.52 -20.73 -13.64
C ALA A 157 12.01 -21.79 -14.65
N PRO A 158 13.29 -22.22 -14.58
CA PRO A 158 13.77 -23.31 -15.41
C PRO A 158 13.02 -24.62 -15.05
N PRO A 159 12.77 -25.53 -16.01
CA PRO A 159 12.07 -26.80 -15.74
C PRO A 159 12.73 -27.64 -14.65
N SER A 160 14.05 -27.52 -14.46
CA SER A 160 14.78 -28.20 -13.37
C SER A 160 14.44 -27.67 -11.97
N ALA A 161 13.92 -26.45 -11.86
CA ALA A 161 13.43 -25.84 -10.62
C ALA A 161 11.94 -26.14 -10.35
N GLU A 162 11.22 -26.80 -11.27
CA GLU A 162 9.83 -27.27 -11.07
C GLU A 162 9.72 -28.44 -10.09
N THR A 163 10.86 -28.91 -9.55
CA THR A 163 10.93 -29.94 -8.51
C THR A 163 10.51 -29.41 -7.14
N GLY A 164 9.28 -28.87 -7.03
CA GLY A 164 8.48 -28.72 -5.81
C GLY A 164 8.99 -27.82 -4.66
N ASP A 165 10.27 -27.48 -4.60
CA ASP A 165 10.90 -27.01 -3.35
C ASP A 165 11.00 -25.49 -3.23
N ILE A 166 10.79 -24.72 -4.31
CA ILE A 166 10.95 -23.25 -4.29
C ILE A 166 9.68 -22.55 -4.76
N ASN A 167 8.97 -21.92 -3.83
CA ASN A 167 7.98 -20.90 -4.15
C ASN A 167 8.72 -19.62 -4.57
N ILE A 168 8.85 -19.37 -5.88
CA ILE A 168 9.58 -18.23 -6.45
C ILE A 168 9.02 -16.88 -5.96
N HIS A 169 7.70 -16.77 -5.86
CA HIS A 169 7.03 -15.56 -5.36
C HIS A 169 7.51 -15.25 -3.94
N SER A 170 7.34 -16.21 -3.02
CA SER A 170 7.80 -16.05 -1.64
C SER A 170 9.31 -15.90 -1.55
N ALA A 171 10.09 -16.58 -2.39
CA ALA A 171 11.54 -16.47 -2.41
C ALA A 171 11.98 -15.04 -2.76
N ILE A 172 11.32 -14.38 -3.69
CA ILE A 172 11.63 -12.99 -4.06
C ILE A 172 11.20 -12.01 -2.96
N GLU A 173 10.04 -12.21 -2.34
CA GLU A 173 9.46 -11.26 -1.38
C GLU A 173 9.87 -11.46 0.08
N ARG A 174 10.49 -12.59 0.42
CA ARG A 174 10.75 -12.97 1.81
C ARG A 174 11.44 -11.88 2.64
N SER A 175 12.29 -11.06 2.03
CA SER A 175 13.04 -10.07 2.78
C SER A 175 13.37 -8.84 1.94
N ILE A 176 13.72 -7.77 2.64
CA ILE A 176 14.39 -6.61 2.09
C ILE A 176 15.52 -6.22 3.04
N PRO A 177 16.73 -5.87 2.58
CA PRO A 177 17.78 -5.37 3.48
C PRO A 177 17.31 -4.20 4.35
N GLU A 178 17.94 -3.99 5.50
CA GLU A 178 17.71 -2.77 6.29
C GLU A 178 18.11 -1.53 5.47
N PHE A 179 17.27 -0.49 5.50
CA PHE A 179 17.53 0.75 4.77
C PHE A 179 16.86 1.95 5.42
N THR A 180 17.33 3.13 5.01
CA THR A 180 16.73 4.43 5.34
C THR A 180 16.69 5.28 4.08
N LEU A 181 15.72 6.19 3.99
CA LEU A 181 15.70 7.25 2.98
C LEU A 181 16.63 8.42 3.34
N GLY A 182 17.33 8.34 4.50
CA GLY A 182 18.27 9.37 4.96
C GLY A 182 17.58 10.71 5.22
N GLY A 183 18.25 11.80 4.83
CA GLY A 183 17.73 13.17 4.97
C GLY A 183 16.74 13.60 3.88
N ARG A 184 16.17 12.66 3.13
CA ARG A 184 15.24 12.97 2.04
C ARG A 184 13.99 13.66 2.59
N GLU A 185 13.67 14.83 2.04
CA GLU A 185 12.38 15.49 2.31
C GLU A 185 11.28 14.97 1.37
N PRO A 186 10.08 14.64 1.88
CA PRO A 186 8.97 14.23 1.05
C PRO A 186 8.47 15.36 0.15
N ARG A 187 8.15 15.00 -1.09
CA ARG A 187 7.70 15.91 -2.14
C ARG A 187 6.20 15.83 -2.32
N ARG A 188 5.57 16.98 -2.56
CA ARG A 188 4.14 17.03 -2.86
C ARG A 188 3.91 16.58 -4.30
N ALA A 189 3.07 15.56 -4.49
CA ALA A 189 2.72 14.99 -5.79
C ALA A 189 1.65 15.80 -6.54
N GLY A 190 0.83 16.57 -5.83
CA GLY A 190 -0.21 17.40 -6.43
C GLY A 190 -0.93 18.30 -5.43
N ALA A 191 -1.66 19.29 -5.95
CA ALA A 191 -2.48 20.20 -5.13
C ALA A 191 -3.89 19.67 -4.85
N HIS A 192 -4.39 18.78 -5.71
CA HIS A 192 -5.74 18.20 -5.64
C HIS A 192 -5.64 16.68 -5.56
N ILE A 193 -6.64 16.04 -4.92
CA ILE A 193 -6.64 14.59 -4.68
C ILE A 193 -6.47 13.80 -5.98
N VAL A 194 -7.26 14.10 -7.00
CA VAL A 194 -7.24 13.35 -8.27
C VAL A 194 -5.88 13.45 -8.96
N THR A 195 -5.33 14.66 -9.10
CA THR A 195 -4.04 14.85 -9.77
C THR A 195 -2.88 14.29 -8.96
N ALA A 196 -2.96 14.34 -7.63
CA ALA A 196 -1.99 13.69 -6.75
C ALA A 196 -2.05 12.15 -6.88
N ALA A 197 -3.25 11.56 -6.87
CA ALA A 197 -3.44 10.12 -7.03
C ALA A 197 -2.90 9.62 -8.37
N GLN A 198 -3.18 10.36 -9.46
CA GLN A 198 -2.60 10.08 -10.79
C GLN A 198 -1.07 10.12 -10.78
N ALA A 199 -0.47 11.17 -10.21
CA ALA A 199 0.98 11.29 -10.14
C ALA A 199 1.65 10.18 -9.31
N ILE A 200 1.00 9.72 -8.24
CA ILE A 200 1.46 8.57 -7.46
C ILE A 200 1.34 7.27 -8.26
N LEU A 201 0.21 7.05 -8.95
CA LEU A 201 0.02 5.86 -9.78
C LEU A 201 1.06 5.76 -10.90
N GLU A 202 1.37 6.86 -11.57
CA GLU A 202 2.40 6.88 -12.62
C GLU A 202 3.76 6.41 -12.10
N ARG A 203 4.10 6.78 -10.87
CA ARG A 203 5.33 6.31 -10.24
C ARG A 203 5.27 4.81 -9.94
N CYS A 204 4.15 4.32 -9.40
CA CYS A 204 3.94 2.88 -9.21
C CYS A 204 4.08 2.11 -10.53
N TYR A 205 3.41 2.55 -11.61
CA TYR A 205 3.49 1.90 -12.92
C TYR A 205 4.90 1.95 -13.52
N SER A 206 5.59 3.09 -13.39
CA SER A 206 6.98 3.23 -13.84
C SER A 206 7.93 2.27 -13.11
N GLY A 207 7.78 2.15 -11.79
CA GLY A 207 8.54 1.22 -10.96
C GLY A 207 8.19 -0.24 -11.25
N ALA A 208 6.92 -0.59 -11.36
CA ALA A 208 6.46 -1.92 -11.76
C ALA A 208 7.03 -2.33 -13.12
N ALA A 209 7.05 -1.42 -14.09
CA ALA A 209 7.65 -1.67 -15.40
C ALA A 209 9.16 -1.91 -15.33
N ARG A 210 9.88 -1.25 -14.40
CA ARG A 210 11.30 -1.56 -14.13
C ARG A 210 11.45 -2.94 -13.51
N ASN A 211 10.69 -3.24 -12.45
CA ASN A 211 10.80 -4.51 -11.74
C ASN A 211 10.43 -5.70 -12.63
N ARG A 212 9.47 -5.55 -13.54
CA ARG A 212 9.18 -6.53 -14.60
C ARG A 212 10.38 -6.85 -15.48
N ARG A 213 11.19 -5.84 -15.86
CA ARG A 213 12.38 -6.06 -16.71
C ARG A 213 13.48 -6.80 -15.96
N ASP A 214 13.58 -6.60 -14.66
CA ASP A 214 14.59 -7.24 -13.81
C ASP A 214 14.18 -8.64 -13.32
N LEU A 215 12.90 -8.98 -13.46
CA LEU A 215 12.32 -10.22 -12.95
C LEU A 215 13.04 -11.49 -13.44
N PRO A 216 13.47 -11.64 -14.72
CA PRO A 216 14.21 -12.83 -15.14
C PRO A 216 15.52 -13.03 -14.35
N SER A 217 16.24 -11.95 -14.04
CA SER A 217 17.46 -12.01 -13.23
C SER A 217 17.15 -12.37 -11.78
N MET A 218 16.05 -11.85 -11.23
CA MET A 218 15.59 -12.20 -9.88
C MET A 218 15.16 -13.66 -9.78
N VAL A 219 14.42 -14.18 -10.76
CA VAL A 219 14.02 -15.60 -10.79
C VAL A 219 15.26 -16.49 -10.86
N LYS A 220 16.24 -16.16 -11.71
CA LYS A 220 17.52 -16.88 -11.76
C LYS A 220 18.24 -16.87 -10.40
N ALA A 221 18.30 -15.72 -9.74
CA ALA A 221 18.91 -15.58 -8.42
C ALA A 221 18.15 -16.39 -7.35
N ALA A 222 16.81 -16.37 -7.37
CA ALA A 222 15.96 -17.15 -6.46
C ALA A 222 16.17 -18.65 -6.63
N CYS A 223 16.21 -19.15 -7.87
CA CYS A 223 16.52 -20.56 -8.16
C CYS A 223 17.93 -20.96 -7.70
N ALA A 224 18.90 -20.04 -7.80
CA ALA A 224 20.27 -20.25 -7.34
C ALA A 224 20.47 -20.00 -5.83
N ARG A 225 19.42 -19.56 -5.11
CA ARG A 225 19.50 -19.10 -3.70
C ARG A 225 20.54 -18.00 -3.47
N ASP A 226 20.73 -17.15 -4.48
CA ASP A 226 21.64 -16.00 -4.45
C ASP A 226 20.95 -14.79 -3.81
N GLU A 227 20.93 -14.77 -2.47
CA GLU A 227 20.32 -13.68 -1.70
C GLU A 227 21.01 -12.33 -1.94
N GLN A 228 22.32 -12.31 -2.20
CA GLN A 228 23.04 -11.06 -2.43
C GLN A 228 22.53 -10.37 -3.69
N THR A 229 22.34 -11.12 -4.79
CA THR A 229 21.75 -10.57 -6.01
C THR A 229 20.29 -10.17 -5.80
N LEU A 230 19.49 -10.99 -5.12
CA LEU A 230 18.10 -10.64 -4.81
C LEU A 230 17.99 -9.33 -4.00
N ASP A 231 18.86 -9.15 -3.02
CA ASP A 231 18.86 -8.00 -2.12
C ASP A 231 19.13 -6.69 -2.85
N VAL A 232 19.92 -6.68 -3.92
CA VAL A 232 20.09 -5.49 -4.77
C VAL A 232 18.75 -5.04 -5.36
N TYR A 233 17.96 -5.98 -5.86
CA TYR A 233 16.66 -5.69 -6.48
C TYR A 233 15.59 -5.35 -5.44
N ARG A 234 15.52 -6.13 -4.35
CA ARG A 234 14.60 -5.89 -3.23
C ARG A 234 14.82 -4.51 -2.62
N LEU A 235 16.07 -4.15 -2.33
CA LEU A 235 16.43 -2.86 -1.76
C LEU A 235 15.97 -1.72 -2.66
N ARG A 236 16.25 -1.80 -3.97
CA ARG A 236 15.84 -0.77 -4.92
C ARG A 236 14.32 -0.62 -4.99
N ALA A 237 13.58 -1.74 -5.04
CA ALA A 237 12.12 -1.72 -5.08
C ALA A 237 11.52 -1.13 -3.80
N GLY A 238 12.00 -1.54 -2.61
CA GLY A 238 11.47 -1.01 -1.36
C GLY A 238 11.89 0.41 -1.04
N MET A 239 13.09 0.85 -1.45
CA MET A 239 13.46 2.28 -1.39
C MET A 239 12.49 3.11 -2.23
N GLU A 240 12.21 2.69 -3.46
CA GLU A 240 11.27 3.39 -4.32
C GLU A 240 9.84 3.40 -3.73
N ALA A 241 9.38 2.28 -3.19
CA ALA A 241 8.08 2.20 -2.52
C ALA A 241 7.99 3.14 -1.32
N ALA A 242 9.03 3.19 -0.48
CA ALA A 242 9.09 4.07 0.67
C ALA A 242 9.07 5.54 0.23
N GLU A 243 9.77 5.91 -0.85
CA GLU A 243 9.73 7.26 -1.39
C GLU A 243 8.36 7.65 -1.92
N ILE A 244 7.69 6.75 -2.64
CA ILE A 244 6.35 6.99 -3.19
C ILE A 244 5.35 7.14 -2.05
N PHE A 245 5.41 6.28 -1.03
CA PHE A 245 4.53 6.36 0.12
C PHE A 245 4.77 7.62 0.96
N ALA A 246 6.03 8.02 1.18
CA ALA A 246 6.36 9.27 1.86
C ALA A 246 5.76 10.49 1.14
N ASP A 247 5.89 10.53 -0.18
CA ASP A 247 5.37 11.63 -1.01
C ASP A 247 3.83 11.62 -1.05
N ALA A 248 3.20 10.44 -1.15
CA ALA A 248 1.74 10.30 -1.11
C ALA A 248 1.17 10.77 0.22
N LEU A 249 1.74 10.30 1.33
CA LEU A 249 1.29 10.66 2.68
C LEU A 249 1.51 12.14 2.97
N TYR A 250 2.68 12.68 2.64
CA TYR A 250 2.94 14.12 2.73
C TYR A 250 1.94 14.93 1.91
N THR A 251 1.60 14.47 0.70
CA THR A 251 0.64 15.16 -0.17
C THR A 251 -0.75 15.24 0.48
N VAL A 252 -1.24 14.12 1.02
CA VAL A 252 -2.53 14.06 1.72
C VAL A 252 -2.55 15.01 2.91
N LEU A 253 -1.51 14.99 3.75
CA LEU A 253 -1.39 15.88 4.91
C LEU A 253 -1.33 17.36 4.52
N ARG A 254 -0.70 17.70 3.40
CA ARG A 254 -0.66 19.06 2.87
C ARG A 254 -2.00 19.53 2.31
N ILE A 255 -2.75 18.63 1.68
CA ILE A 255 -4.11 18.91 1.20
C ILE A 255 -5.02 19.17 2.40
N GLU A 256 -4.97 18.30 3.40
CA GLU A 256 -5.73 18.41 4.65
C GLU A 256 -5.42 19.73 5.39
N GLU A 257 -4.15 20.11 5.51
CA GLU A 257 -3.75 21.39 6.12
C GLU A 257 -4.37 22.58 5.38
N GLY A 258 -4.41 22.52 4.04
CA GLY A 258 -5.07 23.52 3.20
C GLY A 258 -6.58 23.60 3.45
N VAL A 259 -7.26 22.45 3.61
CA VAL A 259 -8.69 22.38 3.94
C VAL A 259 -8.97 23.00 5.31
N ARG A 260 -8.16 22.68 6.34
CA ARG A 260 -8.29 23.28 7.68
C ARG A 260 -8.08 24.79 7.68
N GLN A 261 -7.10 25.27 6.92
CA GLN A 261 -6.80 26.71 6.83
C GLN A 261 -7.89 27.51 6.09
N ALA A 262 -8.60 26.86 5.15
CA ALA A 262 -9.70 27.50 4.43
C ALA A 262 -10.92 27.74 5.35
N GLY A 263 -11.25 26.78 6.22
CA GLY A 263 -12.25 26.88 7.29
C GLY A 263 -13.71 27.15 6.83
N PRO A 264 -14.73 26.70 7.57
CA PRO A 264 -16.10 27.15 7.37
C PRO A 264 -16.22 28.58 7.92
N GLY A 265 -16.00 29.59 7.08
CA GLY A 265 -16.35 30.97 7.42
C GLY A 265 -15.20 31.91 7.81
N ARG A 266 -14.04 31.83 7.14
CA ARG A 266 -13.29 33.08 6.93
C ARG A 266 -14.00 33.80 5.79
N PRO A 267 -14.83 34.84 6.04
CA PRO A 267 -15.35 35.64 4.93
C PRO A 267 -14.14 36.08 4.12
N ALA A 268 -14.18 35.80 2.82
CA ALA A 268 -13.21 36.35 1.89
C ALA A 268 -13.07 37.82 2.26
N ARG A 269 -11.85 38.24 2.62
CA ARG A 269 -11.55 39.64 2.91
C ARG A 269 -11.76 40.35 1.59
N THR A 270 -13.00 40.71 1.30
CA THR A 270 -13.40 41.47 0.13
C THR A 270 -12.67 42.78 0.26
N ARG A 271 -11.57 42.90 -0.49
CA ARG A 271 -11.13 44.22 -0.93
C ARG A 271 -12.38 44.84 -1.53
N ARG A 272 -12.92 45.87 -0.87
CA ARG A 272 -13.98 46.71 -1.41
C ARG A 272 -13.49 47.28 -2.74
N SER A 273 -13.79 46.59 -3.83
CA SER A 273 -13.90 47.18 -5.15
C SER A 273 -15.38 47.48 -5.38
N ALA A 274 -15.64 48.74 -5.73
CA ALA A 274 -16.93 49.35 -5.98
C ALA A 274 -17.80 48.54 -6.97
N PRO A 275 -19.13 48.69 -6.94
CA PRO A 275 -20.03 47.85 -7.72
C PRO A 275 -19.92 48.17 -9.21
N GLN A 276 -19.66 47.14 -10.01
CA GLN A 276 -19.96 47.15 -11.44
C GLN A 276 -21.10 46.18 -11.71
N ASN A 277 -22.18 46.74 -12.24
CA ASN A 277 -23.30 46.03 -12.86
C ASN A 277 -22.80 45.12 -13.98
N ALA A 278 -23.27 43.88 -14.04
CA ALA A 278 -23.58 43.21 -15.30
C ALA A 278 -24.36 41.90 -15.06
N ALA A 279 -25.26 41.64 -15.98
CA ALA A 279 -26.30 40.64 -15.97
C ALA A 279 -25.83 39.24 -16.46
N SER A 280 -26.64 38.25 -16.09
CA SER A 280 -26.97 36.99 -16.79
C SER A 280 -25.83 36.04 -17.20
N GLN A 281 -25.88 34.80 -16.72
CA GLN A 281 -26.47 33.67 -17.48
C GLN A 281 -26.31 32.38 -16.66
N SER A 282 -27.45 31.79 -16.29
CA SER A 282 -27.55 30.44 -15.77
C SER A 282 -27.41 29.43 -16.93
N ARG A 283 -26.46 28.49 -16.84
CA ARG A 283 -26.52 27.24 -17.60
C ARG A 283 -26.47 26.06 -16.64
N HIS A 284 -27.62 25.40 -16.54
CA HIS A 284 -27.76 24.07 -15.99
C HIS A 284 -26.98 23.08 -16.85
N TRP A 285 -26.13 22.27 -16.22
CA TRP A 285 -25.66 21.00 -16.77
C TRP A 285 -26.36 19.88 -16.01
N ALA A 286 -27.46 19.39 -16.57
CA ALA A 286 -28.02 18.11 -16.19
C ALA A 286 -27.29 17.02 -17.00
N VAL A 287 -26.67 16.07 -16.30
CA VAL A 287 -26.11 14.86 -16.91
C VAL A 287 -27.19 13.78 -16.83
N PRO A 288 -27.62 13.16 -17.94
CA PRO A 288 -28.57 12.05 -17.88
C PRO A 288 -27.88 10.76 -17.41
N PRO A 289 -28.61 9.83 -16.78
CA PRO A 289 -28.07 8.54 -16.38
C PRO A 289 -27.75 7.69 -17.63
N VAL A 290 -26.58 7.06 -17.64
CA VAL A 290 -26.21 6.03 -18.60
C VAL A 290 -26.53 4.68 -17.95
N GLU A 291 -27.56 4.01 -18.44
CA GLU A 291 -27.76 2.58 -18.17
C GLU A 291 -26.76 1.79 -19.02
N LEU A 292 -25.92 0.97 -18.37
CA LEU A 292 -25.09 -0.03 -19.04
C LEU A 292 -25.61 -1.43 -18.70
N PRO A 293 -25.68 -2.34 -19.69
CA PRO A 293 -26.13 -3.70 -19.48
C PRO A 293 -25.08 -4.51 -18.71
N ILE A 294 -25.55 -5.20 -17.67
CA ILE A 294 -24.81 -6.21 -16.93
C ILE A 294 -24.60 -7.42 -17.87
N VAL A 295 -23.34 -7.71 -18.20
CA VAL A 295 -22.94 -9.00 -18.79
C VAL A 295 -22.17 -9.75 -17.72
N LEU A 296 -22.81 -10.77 -17.14
CA LEU A 296 -22.16 -11.76 -16.29
C LEU A 296 -21.47 -12.79 -17.19
N PRO A 297 -20.17 -13.08 -17.02
CA PRO A 297 -19.58 -14.27 -17.63
C PRO A 297 -19.98 -15.50 -16.81
N ASP A 298 -20.66 -16.41 -17.50
CA ASP A 298 -20.99 -17.76 -17.05
C ASP A 298 -19.75 -18.59 -16.73
N ASN A 299 -19.85 -19.35 -15.64
CA ASN A 299 -19.35 -20.71 -15.41
C ASN A 299 -17.93 -21.06 -15.89
N ILE A 300 -17.05 -21.30 -14.91
CA ILE A 300 -15.91 -22.21 -15.06
C ILE A 300 -16.15 -23.40 -14.13
N HIS A 301 -16.30 -24.58 -14.74
CA HIS A 301 -16.20 -25.90 -14.13
C HIS A 301 -14.74 -26.31 -13.93
#